data_AF-A0A661X0Q9-F1
#
_entry.id   AF-A0A661X0Q9-F1
#
_cell.length_a   1.000
_cell.length_b   1.000
_cell.length_c   1.000
_cell.angle_alpha   90.00
_cell.angle_beta   90.00
_cell.angle_gamma   90.00
#
_symmetry.space_group_name_H-M   'P 1'
#
loop_
_entity.id
_entity.type
_entity.pdbx_description
1 polymer ?
#
loop_
_entity_poly.entity_id
_entity_poly.type
_entity_poly.pdbx_seq_one_letter_code
_entity_poly.pdbx_strand_id
1 'polypeptide(L)'
;MAENISSFKKRIKNREIEVSVVGLGYVGLPLSLLIARKGFKIRAFDISEERINLLSKGKSYIVDVEDKEIGDVLGKTFFPTNTKKDLKNVDVFIVSVPTPLNKNKTPNLKYINMAIRDIKSIWKEGERLFIFESTLPPGTTE
;
A
#
# COMPACT_ATOMS: atom_id res chain seq x y z
N MET A 1 -14.67 0.65 -21.71
CA MET A 1 -13.28 0.91 -21.25
C MET A 1 -12.99 2.41 -21.07
N ALA A 2 -13.19 3.26 -22.08
CA ALA A 2 -12.94 4.71 -21.97
C ALA A 2 -13.82 5.43 -20.91
N GLU A 3 -15.10 5.08 -20.81
CA GLU A 3 -16.01 5.64 -19.81
C GLU A 3 -15.61 5.28 -18.37
N ASN A 4 -15.18 4.03 -18.14
CA ASN A 4 -14.69 3.57 -16.83
C ASN A 4 -13.44 4.35 -16.39
N ILE A 5 -12.49 4.58 -17.29
CA ILE A 5 -11.27 5.35 -16.99
C ILE A 5 -11.61 6.81 -16.64
N SER A 6 -12.56 7.43 -17.35
CA SER A 6 -13.01 8.80 -17.06
C SER A 6 -13.65 8.89 -15.67
N SER A 7 -14.53 7.94 -15.35
CA SER A 7 -15.15 7.81 -14.03
C SER A 7 -14.09 7.63 -12.93
N PHE A 8 -13.12 6.73 -13.12
CA PHE A 8 -12.04 6.50 -12.17
C PHE A 8 -11.18 7.74 -11.92
N LYS A 9 -10.80 8.46 -12.99
CA LYS A 9 -10.07 9.74 -12.88
C LYS A 9 -10.85 10.80 -12.09
N LYS A 10 -12.17 10.88 -12.27
CA LYS A 10 -13.04 11.79 -11.51
C LYS A 10 -13.02 11.43 -10.02
N ARG A 11 -13.15 10.15 -9.67
CA ARG A 11 -13.06 9.67 -8.28
C ARG A 11 -11.71 9.99 -7.63
N ILE A 12 -10.60 9.86 -8.37
CA ILE A 12 -9.26 10.28 -7.89
C ILE A 12 -9.23 11.78 -7.58
N LYS A 13 -9.73 12.62 -8.50
CA LYS A 13 -9.77 14.08 -8.31
C LYS A 13 -10.58 14.46 -7.08
N ASN A 14 -11.69 13.77 -6.85
CA ASN A 14 -12.60 14.02 -5.73
C ASN A 14 -12.16 13.37 -4.40
N ARG A 15 -11.05 12.61 -4.36
CA ARG A 15 -10.61 11.84 -3.18
C ARG A 15 -11.61 10.75 -2.74
N GLU A 16 -12.35 10.20 -3.69
CA GLU A 16 -13.36 9.15 -3.49
C GLU A 16 -12.81 7.73 -3.77
N ILE A 17 -11.49 7.61 -3.94
CA ILE A 17 -10.81 6.32 -4.01
C ILE A 17 -10.15 5.99 -2.67
N GLU A 18 -10.14 4.71 -2.32
CA GLU A 18 -9.37 4.19 -1.21
C GLU A 18 -8.08 3.57 -1.73
N VAL A 19 -6.96 3.93 -1.12
CA VAL A 19 -5.62 3.47 -1.51
C VAL A 19 -5.11 2.47 -0.47
N SER A 20 -4.30 1.51 -0.88
CA SER A 20 -3.48 0.72 0.03
C SER A 20 -2.05 0.72 -0.46
N VAL A 21 -1.12 1.02 0.46
CA VAL A 21 0.28 0.71 0.27
C VAL A 21 0.55 -0.60 0.99
N VAL A 22 1.14 -1.56 0.27
CA VAL A 22 1.42 -2.92 0.75
C VAL A 22 2.92 -3.04 0.99
N GLY A 23 3.29 -3.19 2.26
CA GLY A 23 4.65 -3.09 2.77
C GLY A 23 4.93 -1.68 3.29
N LEU A 24 5.08 -1.55 4.61
CA LEU A 24 5.33 -0.28 5.30
C LEU A 24 6.79 -0.15 5.71
N GLY A 25 7.70 -0.56 4.83
CA GLY A 25 9.12 -0.32 5.00
C GLY A 25 9.50 1.15 4.81
N TYR A 26 10.79 1.38 4.62
CA TYR A 26 11.38 2.70 4.41
C TYR A 26 10.72 3.51 3.27
N VAL A 27 10.26 2.85 2.21
CA VAL A 27 9.56 3.51 1.09
C VAL A 27 8.06 3.64 1.37
N GLY A 28 7.43 2.54 1.78
CA GLY A 28 5.98 2.46 1.86
C GLY A 28 5.36 3.29 2.99
N LEU A 29 6.00 3.40 4.15
CA LEU A 29 5.46 4.20 5.26
C LEU A 29 5.43 5.71 4.90
N PRO A 30 6.54 6.36 4.49
CA PRO A 30 6.51 7.76 4.07
C PRO A 30 5.52 8.03 2.92
N LEU A 31 5.46 7.13 1.93
CA LEU A 31 4.50 7.24 0.83
C LEU A 31 3.05 7.20 1.33
N SER A 32 2.76 6.31 2.29
CA SER A 32 1.43 6.22 2.88
C SER A 32 1.03 7.51 3.60
N LEU A 33 1.95 8.09 4.37
CA LEU A 33 1.71 9.34 5.08
C LEU A 33 1.53 10.52 4.11
N LEU A 34 2.30 10.57 3.02
CA LEU A 34 2.13 11.58 1.98
C LEU A 34 0.74 11.50 1.34
N ILE A 35 0.29 10.31 0.98
CA ILE A 35 -1.05 10.08 0.41
C ILE A 35 -2.15 10.50 1.40
N ALA A 36 -2.00 10.11 2.66
CA ALA A 36 -2.92 10.48 3.73
C ALA A 36 -3.01 12.00 3.94
N ARG A 37 -1.87 12.71 3.92
CA ARG A 37 -1.79 14.18 4.00
C ARG A 37 -2.43 14.89 2.81
N LYS A 38 -2.51 14.24 1.65
CA LYS A 38 -3.22 14.75 0.46
C LYS A 38 -4.73 14.49 0.48
N GLY A 39 -5.25 13.94 1.59
CA GLY A 39 -6.68 13.77 1.84
C GLY A 39 -7.27 12.45 1.34
N PHE A 40 -6.45 11.52 0.86
CA PHE A 40 -6.92 10.19 0.47
C PHE A 40 -7.03 9.29 1.70
N LYS A 41 -8.07 8.47 1.77
CA LYS A 41 -8.14 7.38 2.74
C LYS A 41 -7.17 6.28 2.33
N ILE A 42 -6.31 5.88 3.26
CA ILE A 42 -5.32 4.83 3.04
C ILE A 42 -5.41 3.72 4.07
N ARG A 43 -5.52 2.48 3.57
CA ARG A 43 -5.31 1.23 4.32
C ARG A 43 -3.85 0.84 4.18
N ALA A 44 -3.03 1.34 5.10
CA ALA A 44 -1.60 1.07 5.10
C ALA A 44 -1.36 -0.34 5.64
N PHE A 45 -0.94 -1.27 4.78
CA PHE A 45 -0.86 -2.69 5.11
C PHE A 45 0.58 -3.18 5.28
N ASP A 46 0.87 -3.84 6.39
CA ASP A 46 2.10 -4.61 6.59
C ASP A 46 1.78 -5.95 7.27
N ILE A 47 2.57 -6.98 6.98
CA ILE A 47 2.43 -8.30 7.61
C ILE A 47 2.92 -8.32 9.05
N SER A 48 3.79 -7.37 9.43
CA SER A 48 4.35 -7.25 10.76
C SER A 48 3.32 -6.63 11.72
N GLU A 49 2.73 -7.45 12.57
CA GLU A 49 1.83 -7.02 13.64
C GLU A 49 2.51 -6.00 14.58
N GLU A 50 3.80 -6.20 14.89
CA GLU A 50 4.60 -5.28 15.69
C GLU A 50 4.61 -3.86 15.10
N ARG A 51 4.90 -3.73 13.81
CA ARG A 51 4.89 -2.44 13.10
C ARG A 51 3.52 -1.80 13.12
N ILE A 52 2.46 -2.57 12.87
CA ILE A 52 1.09 -2.06 12.89
C ILE A 52 0.70 -1.59 14.30
N ASN A 53 1.09 -2.32 15.35
CA ASN A 53 0.85 -1.92 16.74
C ASN A 53 1.56 -0.62 17.11
N LEU A 54 2.77 -0.39 16.62
CA LEU A 54 3.48 0.90 16.80
C LEU A 54 2.75 2.04 16.08
N LEU A 55 2.43 1.85 14.79
CA LEU A 55 1.74 2.88 13.99
C LEU A 55 0.36 3.22 14.56
N SER A 56 -0.35 2.23 15.10
CA SER A 56 -1.67 2.41 15.73
C SER A 56 -1.59 3.24 17.01
N LYS A 57 -0.40 3.36 17.62
CA LYS A 57 -0.10 4.23 18.76
C LYS A 57 0.54 5.57 18.33
N GLY A 58 0.58 5.86 17.03
CA GLY A 58 1.23 7.04 16.48
C GLY A 58 2.76 7.01 16.59
N LYS A 59 3.35 5.81 16.69
CA LYS A 59 4.79 5.63 16.85
C LYS A 59 5.44 5.14 15.56
N SER A 60 6.50 5.82 15.15
CA SER A 60 7.33 5.42 14.03
C SER A 60 8.38 4.40 14.46
N TYR A 61 8.77 3.54 13.51
CA TYR A 61 9.95 2.67 13.58
C TYR A 61 10.95 2.99 12.44
N ILE A 62 10.65 4.00 11.63
CA ILE A 62 11.54 4.52 10.59
C ILE A 62 12.15 5.81 11.11
N VAL A 63 13.48 5.86 11.15
CA VAL A 63 14.25 6.99 11.71
C VAL A 63 13.87 8.33 11.04
N ASP A 64 13.62 8.30 9.73
CA ASP A 64 13.30 9.50 8.93
C ASP A 64 11.80 9.85 8.94
N VAL A 65 10.99 9.25 9.82
CA VAL A 65 9.56 9.55 9.96
C VAL A 65 9.29 9.90 11.41
N GLU A 66 8.86 11.13 11.67
CA GLU A 66 8.54 11.57 13.02
C GLU A 66 7.19 11.01 13.48
N ASP A 67 7.06 10.71 14.78
CA ASP A 67 5.78 10.31 15.40
C ASP A 67 4.66 11.31 15.10
N LYS A 68 5.01 12.61 15.05
CA LYS A 68 4.08 13.69 14.74
C LYS A 68 3.44 13.51 13.36
N GLU A 69 4.23 13.10 12.36
CA GLU A 69 3.73 12.91 10.99
C GLU A 69 2.65 11.81 10.91
N ILE A 70 2.77 10.77 11.74
CA ILE A 70 1.77 9.72 11.86
C ILE A 70 0.55 10.26 12.61
N GLY A 71 0.77 10.89 13.78
CA GLY A 71 -0.29 11.42 14.63
C GLY A 71 -1.19 12.45 13.93
N ASP A 72 -0.64 13.24 13.00
CA ASP A 72 -1.38 14.25 12.24
C ASP A 72 -2.50 13.62 11.39
N VAL A 73 -2.31 12.38 10.89
CA VAL A 73 -3.22 11.70 9.94
C VAL A 73 -3.87 10.43 10.47
N LEU A 74 -3.35 9.85 11.56
CA LEU A 74 -3.82 8.59 12.14
C LEU A 74 -5.31 8.66 12.50
N GLY A 75 -6.07 7.65 12.06
CA GLY A 75 -7.52 7.54 12.31
C GLY A 75 -8.38 8.54 11.52
N LYS A 76 -7.78 9.48 10.78
CA LYS A 76 -8.47 10.45 9.93
C LYS A 76 -8.44 10.01 8.47
N THR A 77 -7.23 9.87 7.94
CA THR A 77 -6.97 9.44 6.57
C THR A 77 -6.02 8.25 6.52
N PHE A 78 -5.20 8.05 7.55
CA PHE A 78 -4.27 6.92 7.66
C PHE A 78 -4.79 5.84 8.62
N PHE A 79 -4.95 4.62 8.10
CA PHE A 79 -5.42 3.45 8.84
C PHE A 79 -4.43 2.29 8.68
N PRO A 80 -3.48 2.12 9.61
CA PRO A 80 -2.54 0.99 9.59
C PRO A 80 -3.28 -0.31 9.92
N THR A 81 -2.96 -1.40 9.21
CA THR A 81 -3.59 -2.71 9.43
C THR A 81 -2.68 -3.86 8.99
N ASN A 82 -2.77 -5.01 9.67
CA ASN A 82 -2.24 -6.29 9.20
C ASN A 82 -3.36 -7.26 8.75
N THR A 83 -4.60 -6.77 8.69
CA THR A 83 -5.79 -7.58 8.38
C THR A 83 -6.15 -7.49 6.90
N LYS A 84 -5.98 -8.59 6.17
CA LYS A 84 -6.26 -8.65 4.72
C LYS A 84 -7.69 -8.23 4.36
N LYS A 85 -8.67 -8.55 5.21
CA LYS A 85 -10.08 -8.21 4.96
C LYS A 85 -10.33 -6.71 4.84
N ASP A 86 -9.49 -5.88 5.44
CA ASP A 86 -9.61 -4.41 5.38
C ASP A 86 -9.31 -3.86 3.98
N LEU A 87 -8.64 -4.65 3.14
CA LEU A 87 -8.26 -4.27 1.77
C LEU A 87 -9.34 -4.60 0.73
N LYS A 88 -10.49 -5.10 1.18
CA LYS A 88 -11.57 -5.58 0.30
C LYS A 88 -12.14 -4.49 -0.61
N ASN A 89 -12.22 -3.25 -0.13
CA ASN A 89 -12.83 -2.13 -0.85
C ASN A 89 -11.79 -1.14 -1.43
N VAL A 90 -10.51 -1.49 -1.38
CA VAL A 90 -9.43 -0.65 -1.91
C VAL A 90 -9.46 -0.64 -3.45
N ASP A 91 -9.36 0.56 -4.02
CA ASP A 91 -9.35 0.81 -5.47
C ASP A 91 -7.94 0.74 -6.07
N VAL A 92 -6.95 1.26 -5.33
CA VAL A 92 -5.54 1.38 -5.79
C VAL A 92 -4.61 0.67 -4.82
N PHE A 93 -3.79 -0.24 -5.34
CA PHE A 93 -2.75 -0.93 -4.59
C PHE A 93 -1.37 -0.45 -5.04
N ILE A 94 -0.59 0.04 -4.10
CA ILE A 94 0.81 0.39 -4.31
C ILE A 94 1.67 -0.65 -3.59
N VAL A 95 2.40 -1.47 -4.35
CA VAL A 95 3.16 -2.60 -3.84
C VAL A 95 4.62 -2.19 -3.63
N SER A 96 5.02 -2.09 -2.36
CA SER A 96 6.34 -1.66 -1.90
C SER A 96 6.95 -2.71 -0.94
N VAL A 97 6.98 -3.97 -1.38
CA VAL A 97 7.51 -5.11 -0.62
C VAL A 97 8.96 -5.40 -1.03
N PRO A 98 9.78 -6.00 -0.14
CA PRO A 98 11.17 -6.26 -0.46
C PRO A 98 11.34 -7.23 -1.64
N THR A 99 12.31 -6.95 -2.49
CA THR A 99 12.76 -7.81 -3.61
C THR A 99 14.23 -8.19 -3.42
N PRO A 100 14.56 -8.98 -2.36
CA PRO A 100 15.94 -9.31 -2.07
C PRO A 100 16.52 -10.18 -3.19
N LEU A 101 17.84 -10.31 -3.23
CA LEU A 101 18.50 -11.22 -4.18
C LEU A 101 18.52 -12.66 -3.63
N ASN A 102 18.33 -13.62 -4.51
CA ASN A 102 18.62 -15.02 -4.26
C ASN A 102 20.14 -15.26 -4.19
N LYS A 103 20.56 -16.46 -3.76
CA LYS A 103 22.00 -16.83 -3.69
C LYS A 103 22.72 -16.70 -5.05
N ASN A 104 22.00 -16.94 -6.15
CA ASN A 104 22.48 -16.79 -7.51
C ASN A 104 22.35 -15.34 -8.06
N LYS A 105 22.14 -14.34 -7.20
CA LYS A 105 21.99 -12.91 -7.52
C LYS A 105 20.78 -12.57 -8.42
N THR A 106 19.82 -13.47 -8.60
CA THR A 106 18.56 -13.12 -9.26
C THR A 106 17.58 -12.48 -8.28
N PRO A 107 16.72 -11.53 -8.71
CA PRO A 107 15.69 -10.98 -7.83
C PRO A 107 14.71 -12.05 -7.33
N ASN A 108 14.41 -11.99 -6.04
CA ASN A 108 13.45 -12.87 -5.39
C ASN A 108 12.06 -12.21 -5.37
N LEU A 109 11.19 -12.68 -6.26
CA LEU A 109 9.82 -12.16 -6.40
C LEU A 109 8.82 -12.80 -5.42
N LYS A 110 9.27 -13.63 -4.47
CA LYS A 110 8.38 -14.31 -3.51
C LYS A 110 7.42 -13.35 -2.81
N TYR A 111 7.93 -12.22 -2.31
CA TYR A 111 7.13 -11.26 -1.57
C TYR A 111 6.09 -10.54 -2.45
N ILE A 112 6.45 -10.24 -3.70
CA ILE A 112 5.52 -9.69 -4.70
C ILE A 112 4.40 -10.70 -4.96
N ASN A 113 4.75 -11.95 -5.27
CA ASN A 113 3.78 -13.00 -5.55
C ASN A 113 2.85 -13.28 -4.37
N MET A 114 3.38 -13.22 -3.13
CA MET A 114 2.58 -13.33 -1.92
C MET A 114 1.62 -12.15 -1.76
N ALA A 115 2.09 -10.92 -1.93
CA ALA A 115 1.26 -9.72 -1.86
C ALA A 115 0.10 -9.78 -2.87
N ILE A 116 0.39 -10.11 -4.12
CA ILE A 116 -0.63 -10.21 -5.18
C ILE A 116 -1.61 -11.35 -4.89
N ARG A 117 -1.13 -12.51 -4.42
CA ARG A 117 -2.00 -13.64 -4.04
C ARG A 117 -2.95 -13.25 -2.91
N ASP A 118 -2.44 -12.57 -1.90
CA ASP A 118 -3.23 -12.12 -0.75
C ASP A 118 -4.30 -11.13 -1.17
N ILE A 119 -3.96 -10.13 -1.99
CA ILE A 119 -4.91 -9.16 -2.54
C ILE A 119 -5.93 -9.85 -3.44
N LYS A 120 -5.52 -10.83 -4.25
CA LYS A 120 -6.43 -11.60 -5.11
C LYS A 120 -7.43 -12.42 -4.31
N SER A 121 -7.05 -12.95 -3.15
CA SER A 121 -7.92 -13.77 -2.30
C SER A 121 -9.13 -13.02 -1.71
N ILE A 122 -9.03 -11.69 -1.62
CA ILE A 122 -10.07 -10.81 -1.07
C ILE A 122 -10.75 -9.98 -2.16
N TRP A 123 -10.37 -10.22 -3.41
CA TRP A 123 -10.80 -9.46 -4.57
C TRP A 123 -12.28 -9.78 -4.86
N LYS A 124 -13.09 -8.73 -4.97
CA LYS A 124 -14.45 -8.75 -5.52
C LYS A 124 -14.46 -8.32 -6.98
N GLU A 125 -15.58 -8.45 -7.67
CA GLU A 125 -15.76 -7.81 -8.98
C GLU A 125 -15.41 -6.30 -8.95
N GLY A 126 -14.88 -5.79 -10.06
CA GLY A 126 -14.49 -4.40 -10.23
C GLY A 126 -13.05 -4.21 -10.67
N GLU A 127 -12.78 -3.05 -11.27
CA GLU A 127 -11.46 -2.64 -11.73
C GLU A 127 -10.59 -2.18 -10.55
N ARG A 128 -9.31 -2.56 -10.56
CA ARG A 128 -8.30 -2.12 -9.59
C ARG A 128 -7.05 -1.66 -10.32
N LEU A 129 -6.39 -0.65 -9.78
CA LEU A 129 -5.09 -0.21 -10.26
C LEU A 129 -3.98 -0.75 -9.36
N PHE A 130 -3.02 -1.44 -9.96
CA PHE A 130 -1.80 -1.86 -9.28
C PHE A 130 -0.63 -0.98 -9.73
N ILE A 131 0.11 -0.46 -8.78
CA ILE A 131 1.34 0.32 -8.97
C ILE A 131 2.44 -0.42 -8.23
N PHE A 132 3.53 -0.75 -8.91
CA PHE A 132 4.66 -1.45 -8.29
C PHE A 132 5.81 -0.46 -8.09
N GLU A 133 6.08 -0.15 -6.82
CA GLU A 133 7.21 0.70 -6.41
C GLU A 133 8.44 -0.14 -6.01
N SER A 134 8.24 -1.44 -5.83
CA SER A 134 9.32 -2.38 -5.58
C SER A 134 10.26 -2.43 -6.81
N THR A 135 11.56 -2.62 -6.59
CA THR A 135 12.50 -2.79 -7.71
C THR A 135 12.28 -4.16 -8.37
N LEU A 136 11.86 -4.16 -9.64
CA LEU A 136 11.49 -5.38 -10.38
C LEU A 136 12.29 -5.50 -11.70
N PRO A 137 12.59 -6.74 -12.14
CA PRO A 137 13.02 -6.98 -13.52
C PRO A 137 11.99 -6.50 -14.55
N PRO A 138 12.41 -6.11 -15.77
CA PRO A 138 11.50 -5.92 -16.89
C PRO A 138 10.61 -7.15 -17.13
N GLY A 139 9.35 -6.94 -17.51
CA GLY A 139 8.39 -8.01 -17.78
C GLY A 139 7.70 -8.60 -16.55
N THR A 140 7.93 -8.07 -15.34
CA THR A 140 7.33 -8.60 -14.11
C THR A 140 5.88 -8.17 -13.91
N THR A 141 5.43 -7.12 -14.60
CA THR A 141 4.11 -6.50 -14.38
C THR A 141 3.01 -7.07 -15.26
N GLU A 142 3.38 -7.72 -16.35
CA GLU A 142 2.55 -8.38 -17.37
C GLU A 142 1.99 -9.73 -16.88
#